data_AF-A0A951ZIG7-F1
#
_entry.id   AF-A0A951ZIG7-F1
#
_cell.length_a   1.000
_cell.length_b   1.000
_cell.length_c   1.000
_cell.angle_alpha   90.00
_cell.angle_beta   90.00
_cell.angle_gamma   90.00
#
_symmetry.space_group_name_H-M   'P 1'
#
loop_
_entity.id
_entity.type
_entity.pdbx_description
1 polymer ?
#
loop_
_entity_poly.entity_id
_entity_poly.type
_entity_poly.pdbx_seq_one_letter_code
_entity_poly.pdbx_strand_id
1 'polypeptide(L)'
;MKITSKYILREHVGPLVFALSALTSLLLLNYIAKKFGDLVGKGIPWEKIVEFFLLSVPFTVAMTLPMAILVATLHAFSRLASENEITAYKASGISMHRLVFPVMLAAVGFTAFMIWFNDQVLPRANHRLATLTSDISRKKPTVAFKEQIINEVSPSRIYLRAARINRATSMMHEVTIYDLTPPQKRRTVHADSGLLELSADQVDLLLTLYHGSNTEVSLQEPARLQRDFFNTDFIKIRGVGNQFESASPDSAYKSDREMTICELQERVEKAAKTRDSAWRVMYRYDKKAAKAVQPSVLRPGLGAAYCRLLRAVGIRTAAAATLPPQDTAKKPAVANAPQDTSKGAATVVVPRDTTPAAAHAPLPDSLPHAAGVPPA
;
A
#
# COMPACT_ATOMS: atom_id res chain seq x y z
N MET A 1 14.44 -37.61 -34.27
CA MET A 1 14.03 -36.27 -33.74
C MET A 1 13.81 -36.27 -32.23
N LYS A 2 13.12 -37.25 -31.63
CA LYS A 2 12.86 -37.28 -30.18
C LYS A 2 14.13 -37.32 -29.31
N ILE A 3 15.22 -37.94 -29.79
CA ILE A 3 16.45 -38.14 -29.01
C ILE A 3 17.19 -36.80 -28.81
N THR A 4 17.46 -36.05 -29.88
CA THR A 4 18.14 -34.73 -29.80
C THR A 4 17.35 -33.72 -28.97
N SER A 5 16.03 -33.62 -29.19
CA SER A 5 15.18 -32.73 -28.41
C SER A 5 15.16 -33.09 -26.92
N LYS A 6 15.08 -34.39 -26.59
CA LYS A 6 15.13 -34.87 -25.21
C LYS A 6 16.49 -34.60 -24.56
N TYR A 7 17.58 -34.77 -25.31
CA TYR A 7 18.93 -34.51 -24.84
C TYR A 7 19.12 -33.03 -24.48
N ILE A 8 18.79 -32.13 -25.41
CA ILE A 8 18.88 -30.67 -25.18
C ILE A 8 18.02 -30.25 -24.00
N LEU A 9 16.79 -30.76 -23.87
CA LEU A 9 15.93 -30.43 -22.74
C LEU A 9 16.49 -30.95 -21.42
N ARG A 10 17.01 -32.18 -21.39
CA ARG A 10 17.65 -32.75 -20.19
C ARG A 10 18.85 -31.93 -19.75
N GLU A 11 19.58 -31.36 -20.71
CA GLU A 11 20.72 -30.51 -20.44
C GLU A 11 20.37 -29.23 -19.68
N HIS A 12 19.16 -28.71 -19.87
CA HIS A 12 18.71 -27.51 -19.17
C HIS A 12 18.24 -27.80 -17.73
N VAL A 13 17.79 -29.03 -17.43
CA VAL A 13 17.17 -29.36 -16.13
C VAL A 13 18.15 -29.20 -14.97
N GLY A 14 19.37 -29.72 -15.10
CA GLY A 14 20.39 -29.65 -14.04
C GLY A 14 20.73 -28.20 -13.67
N PRO A 15 21.21 -27.39 -14.63
CA PRO A 15 21.49 -25.97 -14.42
C PRO A 15 20.29 -25.17 -13.94
N LEU A 16 19.08 -25.47 -14.44
CA LEU A 16 17.84 -24.79 -14.01
C LEU A 16 17.53 -25.05 -12.54
N VAL A 17 17.55 -26.31 -12.09
CA VAL A 17 17.28 -26.66 -10.70
C VAL A 17 18.35 -26.06 -9.78
N PHE A 18 19.62 -26.14 -10.18
CA PHE A 18 20.71 -25.54 -9.43
C PHE A 18 20.55 -24.01 -9.32
N ALA A 19 20.42 -23.31 -10.45
CA ALA A 19 20.27 -21.85 -10.46
C ALA A 19 19.03 -21.39 -9.71
N LEU A 20 17.90 -22.08 -9.87
CA LEU A 20 16.67 -21.76 -9.14
C LEU A 20 16.88 -21.93 -7.64
N SER A 21 17.39 -23.09 -7.19
CA SER A 21 17.65 -23.34 -5.77
C SER A 21 18.63 -22.33 -5.15
N ALA A 22 19.71 -21.99 -5.86
CA ALA A 22 20.73 -21.07 -5.40
C ALA A 22 20.18 -19.64 -5.29
N LEU A 23 19.53 -19.15 -6.35
CA LEU A 23 18.94 -17.81 -6.36
C LEU A 23 17.78 -17.68 -5.38
N THR A 24 16.88 -18.67 -5.32
CA THR A 24 15.76 -18.67 -4.36
C THR A 24 16.29 -18.70 -2.93
N SER A 25 17.26 -19.55 -2.61
CA SER A 25 17.83 -19.63 -1.26
C SER A 25 18.54 -18.34 -0.86
N LEU A 26 19.34 -17.76 -1.77
CA LEU A 26 20.04 -16.50 -1.52
C LEU A 26 19.07 -15.34 -1.25
N LEU A 27 18.04 -15.18 -2.09
CA LEU A 27 17.04 -14.12 -1.90
C LEU A 27 16.17 -14.37 -0.68
N LEU A 28 15.77 -15.62 -0.43
CA LEU A 28 14.97 -15.98 0.74
C LEU A 28 15.75 -15.72 2.02
N LEU A 29 17.04 -16.08 2.08
CA LEU A 29 17.90 -15.78 3.22
C LEU A 29 18.05 -14.27 3.44
N ASN A 30 18.22 -13.49 2.37
CA ASN A 30 18.25 -12.03 2.47
C ASN A 30 16.94 -11.47 3.04
N TYR A 31 15.80 -11.99 2.57
CA TYR A 31 14.48 -11.60 3.05
C TYR A 31 14.27 -11.97 4.53
N ILE A 32 14.66 -13.19 4.90
CA ILE A 32 14.65 -13.66 6.29
C ILE A 32 15.53 -12.74 7.14
N ALA A 33 16.79 -12.51 6.79
CA ALA A 33 17.70 -11.67 7.56
C ALA A 33 17.13 -10.27 7.81
N LYS A 34 16.48 -9.67 6.81
CA LYS A 34 15.84 -8.34 6.94
C LYS A 34 14.60 -8.34 7.82
N LYS A 35 13.79 -9.41 7.80
CA LYS A 35 12.52 -9.48 8.52
C LYS A 35 12.60 -10.22 9.85
N PHE A 36 13.65 -10.98 10.10
CA PHE A 36 13.79 -11.80 11.29
C PHE A 36 13.80 -10.95 12.57
N GLY A 37 14.55 -9.84 12.57
CA GLY A 37 14.55 -8.88 13.70
C GLY A 37 13.19 -8.21 13.93
N ASP A 38 12.34 -8.15 12.91
CA ASP A 38 10.99 -7.59 13.04
C ASP A 38 9.98 -8.59 13.63
N LEU A 39 10.30 -9.89 13.69
CA LEU A 39 9.36 -10.93 14.15
C LEU A 39 9.84 -11.61 15.44
N VAL A 40 11.14 -11.85 15.57
CA VAL A 40 11.72 -12.60 16.69
C VAL A 40 11.84 -11.75 17.95
N GLY A 41 11.60 -12.37 19.11
CA GLY A 41 11.63 -11.68 20.41
C GLY A 41 10.37 -10.84 20.70
N LYS A 42 9.38 -10.84 19.79
CA LYS A 42 8.13 -10.09 19.96
C LYS A 42 6.99 -10.94 20.55
N GLY A 43 7.29 -12.15 21.04
CA GLY A 43 6.31 -13.09 21.60
C GLY A 43 5.26 -13.56 20.59
N ILE A 44 5.66 -13.67 19.32
CA ILE A 44 4.89 -14.30 18.24
C ILE A 44 5.21 -15.81 18.29
N PRO A 45 4.21 -16.71 18.21
CA PRO A 45 4.46 -18.15 18.16
C PRO A 45 5.39 -18.52 17.00
N TRP A 46 6.33 -19.44 17.25
CA TRP A 46 7.29 -19.88 16.23
C TRP A 46 6.61 -20.41 14.95
N GLU A 47 5.49 -21.11 15.10
CA GLU A 47 4.65 -21.60 13.99
C GLU A 47 4.25 -20.48 13.03
N LYS A 48 3.85 -19.31 13.56
CA LYS A 48 3.45 -18.15 12.74
C LYS A 48 4.62 -17.49 12.04
N ILE A 49 5.82 -17.56 12.62
CA ILE A 49 7.05 -17.07 11.99
C ILE A 49 7.43 -17.97 10.81
N VAL A 50 7.36 -19.29 10.98
CA VAL A 50 7.60 -20.25 9.90
C VAL A 50 6.56 -20.10 8.78
N GLU A 51 5.28 -19.97 9.15
CA GLU A 51 4.19 -19.71 8.19
C GLU A 51 4.43 -18.44 7.38
N PHE A 52 4.86 -17.34 8.03
CA PHE A 52 5.21 -16.08 7.37
C PHE A 52 6.30 -16.26 6.28
N PHE A 53 7.37 -16.97 6.61
CA PHE A 53 8.45 -17.20 5.64
C PHE A 53 8.06 -18.16 4.53
N LEU A 54 7.28 -19.20 4.83
CA LEU A 54 6.74 -20.10 3.81
C LEU A 54 5.81 -19.37 2.83
N LEU A 55 4.97 -18.47 3.32
CA LEU A 55 4.10 -17.62 2.49
C LEU A 55 4.88 -16.61 1.63
N SER A 56 6.14 -16.33 1.96
CA SER A 56 7.02 -15.46 1.18
C SER A 56 7.73 -16.19 0.03
N VAL A 57 7.85 -17.53 0.09
CA VAL A 57 8.52 -18.34 -0.93
C VAL A 57 7.92 -18.17 -2.33
N PRO A 58 6.59 -18.17 -2.54
CA PRO A 58 6.01 -17.99 -3.87
C PRO A 58 6.43 -16.68 -4.54
N PHE A 59 6.53 -15.59 -3.78
CA PHE A 59 7.02 -14.31 -4.30
C PHE A 59 8.49 -14.39 -4.71
N THR A 60 9.33 -15.00 -3.87
CA THR A 60 10.75 -15.20 -4.21
C THR A 60 10.90 -16.06 -5.47
N VAL A 61 10.17 -17.16 -5.58
CA VAL A 61 10.19 -18.05 -6.76
C VAL A 61 9.73 -17.34 -8.02
N ALA A 62 8.67 -16.52 -7.94
CA ALA A 62 8.19 -15.72 -9.08
C ALA A 62 9.28 -14.79 -9.64
N MET A 63 10.12 -14.23 -8.77
CA MET A 63 11.23 -13.35 -9.16
C MET A 63 12.45 -14.14 -9.66
N THR A 64 12.80 -15.25 -9.00
CA THR A 64 14.04 -15.98 -9.30
C THR A 64 13.93 -16.94 -10.48
N LEU A 65 12.74 -17.45 -10.79
CA LEU A 65 12.57 -18.42 -11.88
C LEU A 65 12.93 -17.87 -13.27
N PRO A 66 12.55 -16.65 -13.72
CA PRO A 66 13.00 -16.12 -15.01
C PRO A 66 14.52 -15.91 -15.04
N MET A 67 15.11 -15.49 -13.93
CA MET A 67 16.57 -15.35 -13.79
C MET A 67 17.26 -16.71 -13.86
N ALA A 68 16.71 -17.74 -13.21
CA ALA A 68 17.21 -19.10 -13.25
C ALA A 68 17.13 -19.72 -14.65
N ILE A 69 16.04 -19.46 -15.39
CA ILE A 69 15.89 -19.90 -16.79
C ILE A 69 17.00 -19.28 -17.66
N LEU A 70 17.31 -18.00 -17.49
CA LEU A 70 18.39 -17.33 -18.21
C LEU A 70 19.75 -17.98 -17.93
N VAL A 71 20.06 -18.25 -16.65
CA VAL A 71 21.31 -18.90 -16.26
C VAL A 71 21.38 -20.33 -16.83
N ALA A 72 20.27 -21.06 -16.77
CA ALA A 72 20.20 -22.43 -17.27
C ALA A 72 20.40 -22.53 -18.79
N THR A 73 19.76 -21.64 -19.55
CA THR A 73 19.92 -21.62 -21.02
C THR A 73 21.34 -21.24 -21.40
N LEU A 74 21.91 -20.22 -20.76
CA LEU A 74 23.29 -19.80 -21.00
C LEU A 74 24.27 -20.94 -20.69
N HIS A 75 24.14 -21.59 -19.54
CA HIS A 75 25.01 -22.70 -19.15
C HIS A 75 24.88 -23.88 -20.11
N ALA A 76 23.66 -24.32 -20.43
CA ALA A 76 23.42 -25.47 -21.31
C ALA A 76 24.02 -25.25 -22.70
N PHE A 77 23.79 -24.07 -23.31
CA PHE A 77 24.38 -23.75 -24.61
C PHE A 77 25.88 -23.52 -24.54
N SER A 78 26.40 -22.96 -23.44
CA SER A 78 27.84 -22.82 -23.22
C SER A 78 28.54 -24.18 -23.16
N ARG A 79 27.96 -25.17 -22.47
CA ARG A 79 28.51 -26.54 -22.41
C ARG A 79 28.50 -27.23 -23.78
N LEU A 80 27.37 -27.17 -24.47
CA LEU A 80 27.23 -27.72 -25.83
C LEU A 80 28.22 -27.08 -26.81
N ALA A 81 28.54 -25.79 -26.63
CA ALA A 81 29.53 -25.09 -27.43
C ALA A 81 30.97 -25.51 -27.06
N SER A 82 31.30 -25.57 -25.77
CA SER A 82 32.66 -25.92 -25.31
C SER A 82 33.07 -27.35 -25.64
N GLU A 83 32.11 -28.27 -25.67
CA GLU A 83 32.34 -29.66 -26.06
C GLU A 83 32.26 -29.89 -27.58
N ASN A 84 32.17 -28.81 -28.37
CA ASN A 84 32.01 -28.85 -29.84
C ASN A 84 30.79 -29.66 -30.33
N GLU A 85 29.81 -29.94 -29.47
CA GLU A 85 28.60 -30.67 -29.86
C GLU A 85 27.77 -29.89 -30.88
N ILE A 86 27.68 -28.55 -30.74
CA ILE A 86 26.99 -27.68 -31.71
C ILE A 86 27.64 -27.79 -33.09
N THR A 87 28.97 -27.83 -33.14
CA THR A 87 29.75 -27.98 -34.38
C THR A 87 29.51 -29.35 -35.00
N ALA A 88 29.49 -30.42 -34.19
CA ALA A 88 29.18 -31.77 -34.65
C ALA A 88 27.76 -31.90 -35.22
N TYR A 89 26.76 -31.29 -34.59
CA TYR A 89 25.40 -31.22 -35.12
C TYR A 89 25.34 -30.50 -36.47
N LYS A 90 26.05 -29.37 -36.59
CA LYS A 90 26.11 -28.60 -37.85
C LYS A 90 26.81 -29.38 -38.97
N ALA A 91 27.90 -30.09 -38.66
CA ALA A 91 28.62 -30.96 -39.60
C ALA A 91 27.76 -32.15 -40.06
N SER A 92 26.85 -32.62 -39.21
CA SER A 92 25.89 -33.68 -39.53
C SER A 92 24.68 -33.19 -40.35
N GLY A 93 24.70 -31.94 -40.84
CA GLY A 93 23.62 -31.35 -41.63
C GLY A 93 22.37 -30.93 -40.82
N ILE A 94 22.45 -30.90 -39.49
CA ILE A 94 21.35 -30.44 -38.65
C ILE A 94 21.42 -28.92 -38.51
N SER A 95 20.35 -28.24 -38.93
CA SER A 95 20.26 -26.78 -38.84
C SER A 95 20.21 -26.31 -37.38
N MET A 96 20.86 -25.17 -37.10
CA MET A 96 20.89 -24.58 -35.75
C MET A 96 19.48 -24.25 -35.22
N HIS A 97 18.57 -23.83 -36.10
CA HIS A 97 17.18 -23.58 -35.74
C HIS A 97 16.47 -24.81 -35.16
N ARG A 98 16.85 -26.02 -35.61
CA ARG A 98 16.30 -27.28 -35.09
C ARG A 98 16.80 -27.59 -33.68
N LEU A 99 17.97 -27.08 -33.29
CA LEU A 99 18.52 -27.16 -31.93
C LEU A 99 17.76 -26.22 -30.97
N VAL A 100 17.40 -25.03 -31.45
CA VAL A 100 16.71 -23.98 -30.66
C VAL A 100 15.21 -24.26 -30.50
N PHE A 101 14.56 -24.85 -31.51
CA PHE A 101 13.13 -25.16 -31.49
C PHE A 101 12.61 -25.87 -30.22
N PRO A 102 13.22 -26.96 -29.73
CA PRO A 102 12.76 -27.60 -28.49
C PRO A 102 12.88 -26.70 -27.26
N VAL A 103 13.89 -25.83 -27.20
CA VAL A 103 14.06 -24.86 -26.12
C VAL A 103 12.99 -23.77 -26.19
N MET A 104 12.65 -23.30 -27.40
CA MET A 104 11.52 -22.37 -27.60
C MET A 104 10.18 -22.98 -27.18
N LEU A 105 9.94 -24.26 -27.51
CA LEU A 105 8.73 -24.95 -27.07
C LEU A 105 8.66 -25.06 -25.55
N ALA A 106 9.78 -25.37 -24.89
CA ALA A 106 9.85 -25.37 -23.43
C ALA A 106 9.65 -23.96 -22.84
N ALA A 107 10.20 -22.92 -23.48
CA ALA A 107 10.03 -21.54 -23.05
C ALA A 107 8.54 -21.13 -23.07
N VAL A 108 7.79 -21.47 -24.12
CA VAL A 108 6.33 -21.25 -24.16
C VAL A 108 5.63 -21.98 -23.02
N GLY A 109 6.04 -23.22 -22.70
CA GLY A 109 5.54 -23.96 -21.54
C GLY A 109 5.83 -23.25 -20.21
N PHE A 110 7.06 -22.76 -20.01
CA PHE A 110 7.43 -21.98 -18.83
C PHE A 110 6.68 -20.65 -18.74
N THR A 111 6.43 -19.97 -19.86
CA THR A 111 5.60 -18.76 -19.89
C THR A 111 4.18 -19.05 -19.46
N ALA A 112 3.56 -20.12 -19.98
CA ALA A 112 2.21 -20.51 -19.58
C ALA A 112 2.15 -20.89 -18.09
N PHE A 113 3.14 -21.65 -17.61
CA PHE A 113 3.29 -21.97 -16.20
C PHE A 113 3.44 -20.71 -15.34
N MET A 114 4.26 -19.75 -15.77
CA MET A 114 4.48 -18.51 -15.04
C MET A 114 3.24 -17.63 -14.98
N ILE A 115 2.47 -17.53 -16.08
CA ILE A 115 1.20 -16.82 -16.08
C ILE A 115 0.26 -17.45 -15.04
N TRP A 116 0.13 -18.77 -15.05
CA TRP A 116 -0.68 -19.49 -14.06
C TRP A 116 -0.17 -19.30 -12.63
N PHE A 117 1.14 -19.38 -12.39
CA PHE A 117 1.75 -19.24 -11.06
C PHE A 117 1.56 -17.82 -10.50
N ASN A 118 1.80 -16.79 -11.32
CA ASN A 118 1.62 -15.38 -10.94
C ASN A 118 0.15 -14.99 -10.78
N ASP A 119 -0.79 -15.67 -11.47
CA ASP A 119 -2.22 -15.42 -11.32
C ASP A 119 -2.84 -16.15 -10.12
N GLN A 120 -2.47 -17.42 -9.90
CA GLN A 120 -3.19 -18.28 -8.96
C GLN A 120 -2.45 -18.53 -7.65
N VAL A 121 -1.12 -18.65 -7.69
CA VAL A 121 -0.33 -18.99 -6.50
C VAL A 121 0.12 -17.73 -5.79
N LEU A 122 0.73 -16.80 -6.54
CA LEU A 122 1.33 -15.59 -5.98
C LEU A 122 0.34 -14.69 -5.24
N PRO A 123 -0.85 -14.32 -5.79
CA PRO A 123 -1.73 -13.36 -5.13
C PRO A 123 -2.37 -13.96 -3.88
N ARG A 124 -2.68 -15.27 -3.89
CA ARG A 124 -3.22 -15.99 -2.73
C ARG A 124 -2.21 -16.09 -1.59
N ALA A 125 -0.94 -16.36 -1.91
CA ALA A 125 0.14 -16.36 -0.93
C ALA A 125 0.34 -14.96 -0.33
N ASN A 126 0.38 -13.92 -1.17
CA ASN A 126 0.49 -12.54 -0.71
C ASN A 126 -0.69 -12.10 0.17
N HIS A 127 -1.92 -12.50 -0.18
CA HIS A 127 -3.10 -12.18 0.62
C HIS A 127 -3.06 -12.86 2.01
N ARG A 128 -2.64 -14.13 2.07
CA ARG A 128 -2.42 -14.83 3.33
C ARG A 128 -1.29 -14.20 4.15
N LEU A 129 -0.23 -13.73 3.50
CA LEU A 129 0.87 -13.02 4.15
C LEU A 129 0.40 -11.68 4.73
N ALA A 130 -0.41 -10.93 3.97
CA ALA A 130 -0.96 -9.64 4.38
C ALA A 130 -1.90 -9.79 5.58
N THR A 131 -2.83 -10.75 5.52
CA THR A 131 -3.75 -11.07 6.63
C THR A 131 -2.99 -11.51 7.88
N LEU A 132 -2.01 -12.42 7.75
CA LEU A 132 -1.17 -12.82 8.87
C LEU A 132 -0.38 -11.66 9.50
N THR A 133 0.13 -10.74 8.67
CA THR A 133 0.86 -9.56 9.14
C THR A 133 -0.06 -8.60 9.91
N SER A 134 -1.27 -8.41 9.41
CA SER A 134 -2.30 -7.59 10.07
C SER A 134 -2.73 -8.21 11.41
N ASP A 135 -2.92 -9.52 11.46
CA ASP A 135 -3.26 -10.25 12.70
C ASP A 135 -2.16 -10.11 13.76
N ILE A 136 -0.89 -10.21 13.35
CA ILE A 136 0.27 -9.99 14.23
C ILE A 136 0.26 -8.54 14.75
N SER A 137 0.02 -7.58 13.87
CA SER A 137 0.04 -6.14 14.22
C SER A 137 -1.11 -5.77 15.17
N ARG A 138 -2.31 -6.34 14.99
CA ARG A 138 -3.45 -6.14 15.88
C ARG A 138 -3.21 -6.74 17.26
N LYS A 139 -2.67 -7.96 17.33
CA LYS A 139 -2.37 -8.62 18.60
C LYS A 139 -1.24 -7.94 19.36
N LYS A 140 -0.29 -7.32 18.64
CA LYS A 140 0.90 -6.70 19.24
C LYS A 140 1.27 -5.38 18.54
N PRO A 141 0.60 -4.26 18.87
CA PRO A 141 0.87 -2.97 18.23
C PRO A 141 2.30 -2.47 18.47
N THR A 142 2.92 -2.88 19.58
CA THR A 142 4.33 -2.60 19.88
C THR A 142 5.31 -3.15 18.83
N VAL A 143 4.90 -4.10 17.99
CA VAL A 143 5.72 -4.66 16.88
C VAL A 143 6.11 -3.60 15.86
N ALA A 144 5.21 -2.65 15.58
CA ALA A 144 5.40 -1.59 14.59
C ALA A 144 6.42 -0.52 15.04
N PHE A 145 6.61 -0.38 16.35
CA PHE A 145 7.51 0.61 16.94
C PHE A 145 8.93 0.04 17.09
N LYS A 146 9.90 0.87 16.71
CA LYS A 146 11.33 0.62 16.92
C LYS A 146 11.83 1.40 18.14
N GLU A 147 12.67 0.76 18.93
CA GLU A 147 13.29 1.38 20.11
C GLU A 147 14.31 2.44 19.69
N GLN A 148 14.53 3.43 20.56
CA GLN A 148 15.56 4.48 20.42
C GLN A 148 15.45 5.38 19.20
N ILE A 149 14.45 5.18 18.33
CA ILE A 149 14.15 6.05 17.20
C ILE A 149 12.80 6.73 17.37
N ILE A 150 12.64 7.84 16.66
CA ILE A 150 11.38 8.55 16.58
C ILE A 150 10.52 7.85 15.52
N ASN A 151 9.39 7.26 15.95
CA ASN A 151 8.40 6.63 15.09
C ASN A 151 7.27 7.61 14.83
N GLU A 152 6.81 7.73 13.58
CA GLU A 152 5.62 8.53 13.25
C GLU A 152 4.34 7.70 13.45
N VAL A 153 3.32 8.31 14.06
CA VAL A 153 2.02 7.70 14.30
C VAL A 153 0.97 8.36 13.41
N SER A 154 0.95 7.98 12.14
CA SER A 154 -0.02 8.49 11.15
C SER A 154 -1.45 7.98 11.46
N PRO A 155 -2.52 8.78 11.23
CA PRO A 155 -2.57 10.03 10.45
C PRO A 155 -2.33 11.32 11.26
N SER A 156 -2.21 11.23 12.59
CA SER A 156 -1.90 12.38 13.45
C SER A 156 -0.43 12.79 13.29
N ARG A 157 -0.09 14.08 13.35
CA ARG A 157 1.31 14.56 13.34
C ARG A 157 1.97 14.31 14.70
N ILE A 158 1.89 13.08 15.17
CA ILE A 158 2.38 12.62 16.47
C ILE A 158 3.61 11.74 16.22
N TYR A 159 4.67 12.03 16.94
CA TYR A 159 5.91 11.27 16.89
C TYR A 159 6.19 10.65 18.26
N LEU A 160 6.48 9.36 18.30
CA LEU A 160 6.69 8.59 19.51
C LEU A 160 8.11 8.02 19.53
N ARG A 161 8.84 8.28 20.60
CA ARG A 161 10.12 7.66 20.93
C ARG A 161 9.99 6.91 22.24
N ALA A 162 10.50 5.69 22.30
CA ALA A 162 10.64 4.94 23.54
C ALA A 162 12.07 4.40 23.63
N ALA A 163 12.72 4.48 24.79
CA ALA A 163 14.07 3.96 24.94
C ALA A 163 14.10 2.42 24.96
N ARG A 164 13.11 1.81 25.62
CA ARG A 164 12.95 0.35 25.70
C ARG A 164 11.49 -0.03 25.60
N ILE A 165 11.18 -1.12 24.89
CA ILE A 165 9.81 -1.62 24.73
C ILE A 165 9.79 -3.09 25.13
N ASN A 166 9.16 -3.39 26.26
CA ASN A 166 8.83 -4.76 26.62
C ASN A 166 7.63 -5.23 25.79
N ARG A 167 7.91 -6.01 24.74
CA ARG A 167 6.90 -6.50 23.79
C ARG A 167 6.05 -7.66 24.31
N ALA A 168 6.41 -8.25 25.46
CA ALA A 168 5.59 -9.27 26.11
C ALA A 168 4.46 -8.65 26.94
N THR A 169 4.75 -7.55 27.65
CA THR A 169 3.79 -6.84 28.50
C THR A 169 3.22 -5.58 27.87
N SER A 170 3.67 -5.22 26.65
CA SER A 170 3.36 -3.96 25.97
C SER A 170 3.76 -2.68 26.72
N MET A 171 4.66 -2.82 27.70
CA MET A 171 5.18 -1.69 28.49
C MET A 171 6.37 -1.04 27.80
N MET A 172 6.33 0.27 27.65
CA MET A 172 7.40 1.12 27.13
C MET A 172 8.05 1.86 28.30
N HIS A 173 9.36 2.11 28.23
CA HIS A 173 10.11 2.88 29.21
C HIS A 173 10.78 4.08 28.54
N GLU A 174 10.85 5.19 29.27
CA GLU A 174 11.33 6.49 28.82
C GLU A 174 10.64 6.91 27.52
N VAL A 175 9.34 7.16 27.62
CA VAL A 175 8.50 7.53 26.49
C VAL A 175 8.60 9.04 26.28
N THR A 176 8.81 9.46 25.04
CA THR A 176 8.72 10.85 24.60
C THR A 176 7.76 10.93 23.43
N ILE A 177 6.72 11.75 23.55
CA ILE A 177 5.71 11.97 22.52
C ILE A 177 5.75 13.42 22.11
N TYR A 178 5.91 13.68 20.82
CA TYR A 178 5.81 15.00 20.22
C TYR A 178 4.48 15.08 19.49
N ASP A 179 3.55 15.87 20.00
CA ASP A 179 2.27 16.14 19.36
C ASP A 179 2.34 17.49 18.64
N LEU A 180 2.33 17.42 17.31
CA LEU A 180 2.34 18.55 16.38
C LEU A 180 1.00 18.65 15.63
N THR A 181 -0.07 18.04 16.17
CA THR A 181 -1.40 18.05 15.56
C THR A 181 -1.95 19.48 15.45
N PRO A 182 -1.94 20.31 16.51
CA PRO A 182 -2.33 21.70 16.40
C PRO A 182 -1.21 22.51 15.72
N PRO A 183 -1.47 23.28 14.66
CA PRO A 183 -0.42 24.02 13.96
C PRO A 183 0.18 25.17 14.77
N GLN A 184 -0.54 25.68 15.78
CA GLN A 184 -0.13 26.84 16.58
C GLN A 184 0.43 26.48 17.96
N LYS A 185 0.41 25.19 18.36
CA LYS A 185 0.87 24.71 19.66
C LYS A 185 1.73 23.48 19.47
N ARG A 186 2.85 23.40 20.18
CA ARG A 186 3.70 22.21 20.19
C ARG A 186 3.63 21.60 21.58
N ARG A 187 3.18 20.36 21.66
CA ARG A 187 3.08 19.62 22.91
C ARG A 187 4.13 18.51 22.92
N THR A 188 4.94 18.46 23.97
CA THR A 188 5.93 17.40 24.20
C THR A 188 5.63 16.73 25.53
N VAL A 189 5.30 15.45 25.49
CA VAL A 189 5.01 14.64 26.68
C VAL A 189 6.19 13.73 26.94
N HIS A 190 6.70 13.74 28.16
CA HIS A 190 7.73 12.81 28.62
C HIS A 190 7.18 11.99 29.78
N ALA A 191 7.40 10.68 29.77
CA ALA A 191 6.95 9.76 30.82
C ALA A 191 7.99 8.67 31.09
N ASP A 192 8.11 8.25 32.34
CA ASP A 192 9.05 7.21 32.77
C ASP A 192 8.66 5.84 32.21
N SER A 193 7.35 5.55 32.18
CA SER A 193 6.83 4.34 31.56
C SER A 193 5.46 4.58 30.91
N GLY A 194 5.07 3.69 29.99
CA GLY A 194 3.76 3.76 29.38
C GLY A 194 3.30 2.43 28.80
N LEU A 195 2.03 2.10 29.00
CA LEU A 195 1.38 0.92 28.43
C LEU A 195 0.76 1.29 27.07
N LEU A 196 1.06 0.49 26.05
CA LEU A 196 0.51 0.66 24.71
C LEU A 196 -0.51 -0.44 24.40
N GLU A 197 -1.76 -0.04 24.19
CA GLU A 197 -2.86 -0.96 23.88
C GLU A 197 -3.68 -0.47 22.69
N LEU A 198 -4.38 -1.40 22.04
CA LEU A 198 -5.43 -1.07 21.08
C LEU A 198 -6.74 -0.94 21.85
N SER A 199 -7.60 -0.01 21.44
CA SER A 199 -8.97 0.09 21.97
C SER A 199 -9.74 -1.22 21.76
N ALA A 200 -10.81 -1.42 22.54
CA ALA A 200 -11.70 -2.58 22.39
C ALA A 200 -12.22 -2.71 20.95
N ASP A 201 -12.47 -1.56 20.30
CA ASP A 201 -12.91 -1.46 18.92
C ASP A 201 -11.77 -1.65 17.89
N GLN A 202 -10.53 -1.88 18.32
CA GLN A 202 -9.31 -2.01 17.51
C GLN A 202 -8.96 -0.83 16.58
N VAL A 203 -9.68 0.29 16.69
CA VAL A 203 -9.53 1.48 15.82
C VAL A 203 -8.56 2.52 16.40
N ASP A 204 -8.49 2.65 17.71
CA ASP A 204 -7.72 3.69 18.38
C ASP A 204 -6.55 3.10 19.16
N LEU A 205 -5.43 3.82 19.21
CA LEU A 205 -4.26 3.47 20.01
C LEU A 205 -4.36 4.19 21.36
N LEU A 206 -4.38 3.41 22.44
CA LEU A 206 -4.47 3.88 23.81
C LEU A 206 -3.08 3.82 24.45
N LEU A 207 -2.59 4.99 24.87
CA LEU A 207 -1.35 5.10 25.63
C LEU A 207 -1.70 5.53 27.05
N THR A 208 -1.41 4.66 28.01
CA THR A 208 -1.46 4.98 29.43
C THR A 208 -0.05 5.28 29.89
N LEU A 209 0.25 6.56 30.14
CA LEU A 209 1.57 7.03 30.55
C LEU A 209 1.61 7.15 32.07
N TYR A 210 2.72 6.74 32.67
CA TYR A 210 2.95 6.80 34.11
C TYR A 210 4.14 7.69 34.42
N HIS A 211 3.96 8.55 35.42
CA HIS A 211 4.96 9.47 35.97
C HIS A 211 5.68 10.28 34.89
N GLY A 212 5.14 11.45 34.59
CA GLY A 212 5.63 12.25 33.49
C GLY A 212 5.34 13.74 33.59
N SER A 213 5.74 14.45 32.56
CA SER A 213 5.44 15.87 32.40
C SER A 213 5.04 16.18 30.96
N ASN A 214 4.02 17.02 30.83
CA ASN A 214 3.54 17.57 29.60
C ASN A 214 4.06 19.00 29.45
N THR A 215 4.79 19.29 28.37
CA THR A 215 5.29 20.63 28.06
C THR A 215 4.59 21.16 26.83
N GLU A 216 3.90 22.29 26.95
CA GLU A 216 3.22 22.96 25.84
C GLU A 216 3.87 24.33 25.57
N VAL A 217 4.14 24.59 24.30
CA VAL A 217 4.67 25.87 23.80
C VAL A 217 3.72 26.41 22.74
N SER A 218 3.21 27.63 22.95
CA SER A 218 2.43 28.36 21.94
C SER A 218 3.37 29.04 20.95
N LEU A 219 3.12 28.88 19.65
CA LEU A 219 3.89 29.57 18.61
C LEU A 219 3.59 31.08 18.53
N GLN A 220 2.48 31.54 19.13
CA GLN A 220 2.14 32.96 19.20
C GLN A 220 2.86 33.67 20.36
N GLU A 221 3.16 32.95 21.43
CA GLU A 221 3.86 33.44 22.61
C GLU A 221 5.02 32.48 22.97
N PRO A 222 6.12 32.47 22.20
CA PRO A 222 7.20 31.50 22.40
C PRO A 222 7.92 31.67 23.74
N ALA A 223 7.76 32.83 24.41
CA ALA A 223 8.31 33.10 25.74
C ALA A 223 7.51 32.43 26.87
N ARG A 224 6.30 31.93 26.59
CA ARG A 224 5.43 31.28 27.59
C ARG A 224 5.49 29.77 27.43
N LEU A 225 6.18 29.12 28.37
CA LEU A 225 6.23 27.66 28.49
C LEU A 225 5.31 27.21 29.60
N GLN A 226 4.38 26.31 29.29
CA GLN A 226 3.53 25.66 30.28
C GLN A 226 4.03 24.22 30.47
N ARG A 227 4.19 23.81 31.74
CA ARG A 227 4.61 22.45 32.09
C ARG A 227 3.74 21.88 33.20
N ASP A 228 3.06 20.80 32.90
CA ASP A 228 2.17 20.10 33.82
C ASP A 228 2.77 18.73 34.16
N PHE A 229 2.78 18.36 35.44
CA PHE A 229 3.25 17.05 35.90
C PHE A 229 2.06 16.13 36.18
N PHE A 230 2.19 14.84 35.83
CA PHE A 230 1.14 13.86 36.02
C PHE A 230 1.69 12.54 36.56
N ASN A 231 0.88 11.88 37.39
CA ASN A 231 1.13 10.50 37.81
C ASN A 231 0.62 9.51 36.76
N THR A 232 -0.52 9.81 36.14
CA THR A 232 -1.09 9.01 35.05
C THR A 232 -1.72 9.94 34.03
N ASP A 233 -1.36 9.78 32.76
CA ASP A 233 -1.99 10.49 31.63
C ASP A 233 -2.45 9.49 30.58
N PHE A 234 -3.55 9.80 29.90
CA PHE A 234 -4.15 8.95 28.89
C PHE A 234 -4.16 9.67 27.55
N ILE A 235 -3.37 9.15 26.60
CA ILE A 235 -3.32 9.67 25.24
C ILE A 235 -4.03 8.69 24.32
N LYS A 236 -5.14 9.13 23.74
CA LYS A 236 -5.89 8.38 22.75
C LYS A 236 -5.59 8.91 21.35
N ILE A 237 -4.85 8.13 20.57
CA ILE A 237 -4.54 8.47 19.18
C ILE A 237 -5.58 7.80 18.28
N ARG A 238 -6.37 8.62 17.58
CA ARG A 238 -7.50 8.13 16.79
C ARG A 238 -7.08 7.61 15.43
N GLY A 239 -7.71 6.54 14.97
CA GLY A 239 -7.61 6.06 13.58
C GLY A 239 -6.27 5.42 13.20
N VAL A 240 -5.44 5.05 14.19
CA VAL A 240 -4.22 4.24 13.97
C VAL A 240 -4.61 2.81 13.57
N GLY A 241 -5.70 2.31 14.17
CA GLY A 241 -6.29 1.00 13.92
C GLY A 241 -6.93 0.83 12.55
N ASN A 242 -7.36 1.93 11.91
CA ASN A 242 -7.95 1.88 10.56
C ASN A 242 -6.95 1.45 9.48
N GLN A 243 -5.64 1.52 9.76
CA GLN A 243 -4.61 0.90 8.92
C GLN A 243 -4.60 -0.64 9.06
N PHE A 244 -5.04 -1.17 10.20
CA PHE A 244 -5.11 -2.60 10.50
C PHE A 244 -6.50 -3.20 10.20
N GLU A 245 -7.57 -2.39 10.19
CA GLU A 245 -8.96 -2.78 9.86
C GLU A 245 -9.18 -3.24 8.41
N SER A 246 -8.25 -2.94 7.51
CA SER A 246 -8.34 -3.38 6.10
C SER A 246 -8.21 -4.90 5.92
N ALA A 247 -8.12 -5.68 7.00
CA ALA A 247 -7.88 -7.12 6.98
C ALA A 247 -8.72 -7.89 8.03
N SER A 248 -10.01 -7.57 8.22
CA SER A 248 -10.90 -8.56 8.86
C SER A 248 -11.02 -9.77 7.92
N PRO A 249 -11.16 -11.01 8.43
CA PRO A 249 -11.33 -12.21 7.59
C PRO A 249 -12.48 -12.08 6.58
N ASP A 250 -13.50 -11.30 6.95
CA ASP A 250 -14.69 -11.03 6.15
C ASP A 250 -14.64 -9.68 5.40
N SER A 251 -13.75 -8.74 5.76
CA SER A 251 -13.61 -7.45 5.06
C SER A 251 -12.49 -7.52 4.01
N ALA A 252 -12.68 -8.40 3.04
CA ALA A 252 -12.71 -8.14 1.60
C ALA A 252 -11.87 -7.00 0.94
N TYR A 253 -10.81 -6.47 1.53
CA TYR A 253 -9.92 -5.54 0.85
C TYR A 253 -8.64 -6.26 0.43
N LYS A 254 -8.56 -6.61 -0.84
CA LYS A 254 -7.33 -7.10 -1.48
C LYS A 254 -6.66 -5.94 -2.21
N SER A 255 -5.36 -5.77 -1.96
CA SER A 255 -4.52 -4.88 -2.77
C SER A 255 -4.40 -5.42 -4.20
N ASP A 256 -4.00 -4.58 -5.16
CA ASP A 256 -3.82 -4.97 -6.56
C ASP A 256 -2.84 -6.12 -6.75
N ARG A 257 -1.87 -6.26 -5.83
CA ARG A 257 -0.87 -7.34 -5.82
C ARG A 257 -1.34 -8.64 -5.15
N GLU A 258 -2.54 -8.63 -4.58
CA GLU A 258 -3.21 -9.76 -3.91
C GLU A 258 -4.40 -10.30 -4.70
N MET A 259 -4.80 -9.60 -5.76
CA MET A 259 -5.89 -10.00 -6.63
C MET A 259 -5.41 -10.80 -7.83
N THR A 260 -6.22 -11.79 -8.23
CA THR A 260 -6.02 -12.49 -9.51
C THR A 260 -6.42 -11.60 -10.68
N ILE A 261 -6.04 -11.95 -11.91
CA ILE A 261 -6.43 -11.25 -13.13
C ILE A 261 -7.96 -11.19 -13.25
N CYS A 262 -8.66 -12.26 -12.87
CA CYS A 262 -10.13 -12.29 -12.93
C CYS A 262 -10.79 -11.44 -11.85
N GLU A 263 -10.22 -11.40 -10.64
CA GLU A 263 -10.67 -10.48 -9.59
C GLU A 263 -10.43 -9.01 -9.99
N LEU A 264 -9.30 -8.72 -10.64
CA LEU A 264 -8.98 -7.39 -11.19
C LEU A 264 -9.96 -6.98 -12.30
N GLN A 265 -10.28 -7.88 -13.23
CA GLN A 265 -11.28 -7.62 -14.28
C GLN A 265 -12.66 -7.31 -13.68
N GLU A 266 -13.09 -8.09 -12.70
CA GLU A 266 -14.36 -7.86 -12.01
C GLU A 266 -14.37 -6.51 -11.26
N ARG A 267 -13.26 -6.14 -10.61
CA ARG A 267 -13.11 -4.83 -9.95
C ARG A 267 -13.22 -3.69 -10.97
N VAL A 268 -12.61 -3.82 -12.14
CA VAL A 268 -12.71 -2.83 -13.23
C VAL A 268 -14.14 -2.73 -13.76
N GLU A 269 -14.82 -3.85 -13.98
CA GLU A 269 -16.22 -3.88 -14.43
C GLU A 269 -17.15 -3.23 -13.39
N LYS A 270 -16.95 -3.51 -12.10
CA LYS A 270 -17.72 -2.90 -11.02
C LYS A 270 -17.47 -1.39 -10.94
N ALA A 271 -16.22 -0.96 -11.03
CA ALA A 271 -15.87 0.46 -11.06
C ALA A 271 -16.48 1.19 -12.28
N ALA A 272 -16.47 0.55 -13.45
CA ALA A 272 -17.12 1.09 -14.64
C ALA A 272 -18.63 1.24 -14.45
N LYS A 273 -19.32 0.23 -13.90
CA LYS A 273 -20.76 0.32 -13.57
C LYS A 273 -21.07 1.45 -12.59
N THR A 274 -20.24 1.63 -11.56
CA THR A 274 -20.39 2.73 -10.60
C THR A 274 -20.21 4.09 -11.27
N ARG A 275 -19.16 4.27 -12.08
CA ARG A 275 -18.95 5.48 -12.89
C ARG A 275 -20.15 5.76 -13.80
N ASP A 276 -20.65 4.75 -14.51
CA ASP A 276 -21.77 4.90 -15.44
C ASP A 276 -23.08 5.23 -14.71
N SER A 277 -23.27 4.72 -13.49
CA SER A 277 -24.38 5.12 -12.62
C SER A 277 -24.26 6.57 -12.14
N ALA A 278 -23.06 7.00 -11.73
CA ALA A 278 -22.78 8.36 -11.30
C ALA A 278 -22.96 9.35 -12.46
N TRP A 279 -22.48 9.00 -13.65
CA TRP A 279 -22.70 9.76 -14.87
C TRP A 279 -24.19 9.95 -15.18
N ARG A 280 -25.00 8.88 -15.07
CA ARG A 280 -26.47 8.95 -15.27
C ARG A 280 -27.17 9.86 -14.27
N VAL A 281 -26.63 10.01 -13.06
CA VAL A 281 -27.15 10.94 -12.06
C VAL A 281 -26.69 12.36 -12.39
N MET A 282 -25.39 12.58 -12.59
CA MET A 282 -24.84 13.90 -12.94
C MET A 282 -25.45 14.48 -14.20
N TYR A 283 -25.67 13.68 -15.24
CA TYR A 283 -26.25 14.15 -16.49
C TYR A 283 -27.66 14.75 -16.32
N ARG A 284 -28.42 14.28 -15.31
CA ARG A 284 -29.76 14.83 -15.00
C ARG A 284 -29.70 16.19 -14.32
N TYR A 285 -28.67 16.46 -13.51
CA TYR A 285 -28.54 17.69 -12.73
C TYR A 285 -27.66 18.74 -13.43
N ASP A 286 -26.51 18.34 -13.95
CA ASP A 286 -25.54 19.21 -14.62
C ASP A 286 -24.87 18.49 -15.81
N LYS A 287 -25.28 18.87 -17.02
CA LYS A 287 -24.74 18.33 -18.28
C LYS A 287 -23.27 18.68 -18.51
N LYS A 288 -22.77 19.81 -18.01
CA LYS A 288 -21.37 20.21 -18.16
C LYS A 288 -20.48 19.37 -17.23
N ALA A 289 -20.89 19.17 -15.99
CA ALA A 289 -20.20 18.28 -15.05
C ALA A 289 -20.18 16.82 -15.54
N ALA A 290 -21.28 16.33 -16.12
CA ALA A 290 -21.36 14.98 -16.68
C ALA A 290 -20.37 14.73 -17.84
N LYS A 291 -19.95 15.77 -18.56
CA LYS A 291 -18.96 15.65 -19.64
C LYS A 291 -17.58 15.22 -19.12
N ALA A 292 -17.24 15.53 -17.87
CA ALA A 292 -15.99 15.13 -17.24
C ALA A 292 -15.95 13.64 -16.83
N VAL A 293 -17.10 13.00 -16.64
CA VAL A 293 -17.23 11.61 -16.14
C VAL A 293 -17.76 10.67 -17.23
N GLN A 294 -17.55 11.00 -18.50
CA GLN A 294 -18.14 10.25 -19.61
C GLN A 294 -17.81 8.75 -19.54
N PRO A 295 -18.81 7.87 -19.77
CA PRO A 295 -18.60 6.44 -19.74
C PRO A 295 -17.72 6.02 -20.93
N SER A 296 -16.55 5.44 -20.65
CA SER A 296 -15.76 4.76 -21.67
C SER A 296 -16.26 3.32 -21.87
N VAL A 297 -16.36 2.90 -23.13
CA VAL A 297 -16.72 1.53 -23.49
C VAL A 297 -15.57 0.61 -23.10
N LEU A 298 -15.82 -0.29 -22.15
CA LEU A 298 -14.84 -1.30 -21.76
C LEU A 298 -14.78 -2.38 -22.85
N ARG A 299 -13.72 -2.40 -23.64
CA ARG A 299 -13.50 -3.46 -24.64
C ARG A 299 -12.97 -4.71 -23.93
N PRO A 300 -13.53 -5.92 -24.20
CA PRO A 300 -13.02 -7.15 -23.60
C PRO A 300 -11.59 -7.39 -24.08
N GLY A 301 -10.62 -7.22 -23.19
CA GLY A 301 -9.20 -7.43 -23.48
C GLY A 301 -8.77 -8.89 -23.34
N LEU A 302 -7.46 -9.13 -23.46
CA LEU A 302 -6.84 -10.44 -23.27
C LEU A 302 -7.18 -11.07 -21.90
N GLY A 303 -7.35 -10.24 -20.86
CA GLY A 303 -7.78 -10.71 -19.53
C GLY A 303 -9.18 -11.34 -19.50
N ALA A 304 -10.14 -10.79 -20.27
CA ALA A 304 -11.48 -11.37 -20.37
C ALA A 304 -11.47 -12.70 -21.15
N ALA A 305 -10.62 -12.83 -22.16
CA ALA A 305 -10.40 -14.09 -22.87
C ALA A 305 -9.76 -15.14 -21.93
N TYR A 306 -8.74 -14.75 -21.17
CA TYR A 306 -8.08 -15.60 -20.17
C TYR A 306 -9.05 -16.12 -19.11
N CYS A 307 -9.90 -15.25 -18.54
CA CYS A 307 -10.87 -15.65 -17.52
C CYS A 307 -11.96 -16.60 -18.07
N ARG A 308 -12.37 -16.44 -19.33
CA ARG A 308 -13.27 -17.40 -20.00
C ARG A 308 -12.61 -18.76 -20.17
N LEU A 309 -11.34 -18.78 -20.57
CA LEU A 309 -10.56 -20.02 -20.72
C LEU A 309 -10.37 -20.72 -19.37
N LEU A 310 -10.02 -19.99 -18.31
CA LEU A 310 -9.90 -20.55 -16.95
C LEU A 310 -11.21 -21.17 -16.43
N ARG A 311 -12.35 -20.49 -16.66
CA ARG A 311 -13.68 -21.01 -16.29
C ARG A 311 -14.02 -22.28 -17.08
N ALA A 312 -13.67 -22.34 -18.36
CA ALA A 312 -13.86 -23.53 -19.18
C ALA A 312 -13.01 -24.72 -18.70
N VAL A 313 -11.83 -24.46 -18.12
CA VAL A 313 -10.93 -25.47 -17.54
C VAL A 313 -11.33 -25.85 -16.10
N GLY A 314 -12.38 -25.25 -15.52
CA GLY A 314 -12.94 -25.64 -14.23
C GLY A 314 -12.20 -25.09 -13.00
N ILE A 315 -11.24 -24.16 -13.19
CA ILE A 315 -10.54 -23.53 -12.08
C ILE A 315 -11.43 -22.42 -11.51
N ARG A 316 -12.10 -22.70 -10.38
CA ARG A 316 -12.92 -21.71 -9.66
C ARG A 316 -12.01 -20.66 -9.03
N THR A 317 -11.98 -19.46 -9.59
CA THR A 317 -11.41 -18.28 -8.93
C THR A 317 -12.37 -17.79 -7.86
N ALA A 318 -11.88 -17.57 -6.64
CA ALA A 318 -12.66 -17.04 -5.52
C ALA A 318 -13.31 -15.70 -5.91
N ALA A 319 -14.54 -15.48 -5.42
CA ALA A 319 -15.35 -14.31 -5.74
C ALA A 319 -14.63 -13.02 -5.31
N ALA A 320 -14.70 -12.00 -6.17
CA ALA A 320 -14.11 -10.71 -5.89
C ALA A 320 -14.68 -10.12 -4.60
N ALA A 321 -13.76 -9.67 -3.79
CA ALA A 321 -13.99 -9.06 -2.51
C ALA A 321 -14.77 -7.74 -2.70
N THR A 322 -15.94 -7.61 -2.05
CA THR A 322 -16.78 -6.41 -2.12
C THR A 322 -16.05 -5.23 -1.49
N LEU A 323 -15.64 -4.26 -2.32
CA LEU A 323 -15.17 -2.95 -1.89
C LEU A 323 -16.10 -2.38 -0.80
N PRO A 324 -15.55 -1.80 0.30
CA PRO A 324 -16.34 -1.04 1.24
C PRO A 324 -17.05 0.12 0.52
N PRO A 325 -18.22 0.56 1.02
CA PRO A 325 -18.89 1.72 0.46
C PRO A 325 -17.91 2.90 0.50
N GLN A 326 -17.58 3.45 -0.67
CA GLN A 326 -16.97 4.78 -0.70
C GLN A 326 -17.94 5.69 0.01
N ASP A 327 -17.48 6.33 1.09
CA ASP A 327 -18.19 7.37 1.80
C ASP A 327 -18.94 8.21 0.79
N THR A 328 -20.27 8.07 0.81
CA THR A 328 -21.16 8.93 0.07
C THR A 328 -20.76 10.35 0.42
N ALA A 329 -20.31 11.08 -0.58
CA ALA A 329 -20.14 12.52 -0.53
C ALA A 329 -21.23 13.10 0.37
N LYS A 330 -20.78 13.72 1.47
CA LYS A 330 -21.59 14.46 2.44
C LYS A 330 -22.73 15.14 1.68
N LYS A 331 -23.93 14.61 1.88
CA LYS A 331 -25.19 15.14 1.34
C LYS A 331 -25.16 16.67 1.53
N PRO A 332 -25.24 17.52 0.50
CA PRO A 332 -25.49 18.92 0.75
C PRO A 332 -26.83 18.96 1.47
N ALA A 333 -26.83 19.56 2.66
CA ALA A 333 -28.05 19.79 3.42
C ALA A 333 -29.04 20.50 2.49
N VAL A 334 -30.12 19.80 2.16
CA VAL A 334 -31.29 20.40 1.52
C VAL A 334 -31.80 21.43 2.52
N ALA A 335 -31.61 22.70 2.21
CA ALA A 335 -32.28 23.78 2.90
C ALA A 335 -33.79 23.57 2.70
N ASN A 336 -34.46 23.12 3.76
CA ASN A 336 -35.91 23.14 3.80
C ASN A 336 -36.33 24.61 3.85
N ALA A 337 -36.91 25.11 2.76
CA ALA A 337 -37.79 26.25 2.80
C ALA A 337 -39.06 25.86 3.57
N PRO A 338 -39.53 26.65 4.56
CA PRO A 338 -40.91 26.63 4.97
C PRO A 338 -41.70 27.65 4.17
N GLN A 339 -42.91 27.22 3.82
CA GLN A 339 -43.92 27.92 3.07
C GLN A 339 -44.31 29.26 3.70
N ASP A 340 -44.66 30.15 2.79
CA ASP A 340 -45.46 31.35 2.95
C ASP A 340 -46.70 31.12 3.82
N THR A 341 -46.77 31.79 4.97
CA THR A 341 -48.04 32.18 5.59
C THR A 341 -47.96 33.65 5.96
N SER A 342 -48.67 34.47 5.20
CA SER A 342 -48.94 35.89 5.45
C SER A 342 -49.42 36.15 6.89
N LYS A 343 -48.85 37.19 7.54
CA LYS A 343 -49.50 38.29 8.27
C LYS A 343 -48.58 38.82 9.37
N GLY A 344 -48.33 40.14 9.36
CA GLY A 344 -47.77 40.85 10.52
C GLY A 344 -46.73 41.89 10.13
N ALA A 345 -47.17 43.13 10.07
CA ALA A 345 -46.36 44.32 9.83
C ALA A 345 -45.26 44.52 10.89
N ALA A 346 -44.09 45.01 10.47
CA ALA A 346 -43.33 46.05 11.16
C ALA A 346 -42.09 46.45 10.36
N THR A 347 -42.14 47.69 9.89
CA THR A 347 -41.07 48.53 9.34
C THR A 347 -39.88 48.63 10.29
N VAL A 348 -38.64 48.44 9.80
CA VAL A 348 -37.45 49.03 10.43
C VAL A 348 -36.51 49.62 9.36
N VAL A 349 -36.18 50.87 9.63
CA VAL A 349 -35.53 51.92 8.85
C VAL A 349 -34.04 51.66 8.57
N VAL A 350 -33.60 52.01 7.35
CA VAL A 350 -32.19 52.23 6.98
C VAL A 350 -31.92 53.74 7.05
N PRO A 351 -30.86 54.25 7.71
CA PRO A 351 -30.42 55.62 7.51
C PRO A 351 -29.37 55.68 6.41
N ARG A 352 -29.69 56.48 5.39
CA ARG A 352 -28.75 57.16 4.48
C ARG A 352 -28.47 58.53 5.09
N ASP A 353 -27.21 58.96 5.05
CA ASP A 353 -26.75 60.35 4.95
C ASP A 353 -25.21 60.30 4.82
N THR A 354 -24.44 61.11 4.10
CA THR A 354 -24.59 62.15 3.07
C THR A 354 -23.15 62.46 2.65
N THR A 355 -22.87 62.58 1.34
CA THR A 355 -21.63 63.17 0.79
C THR A 355 -21.68 64.72 0.91
N PRO A 356 -20.55 65.47 0.84
CA PRO A 356 -19.94 65.89 -0.45
C PRO A 356 -18.38 65.97 -0.42
N ALA A 357 -17.63 65.50 -1.42
CA ALA A 357 -17.24 66.11 -2.71
C ALA A 357 -16.13 67.21 -2.65
N ALA A 358 -14.94 66.90 -3.21
CA ALA A 358 -14.02 67.74 -4.04
C ALA A 358 -12.59 67.12 -4.01
N ALA A 359 -12.10 66.44 -5.05
CA ALA A 359 -11.46 66.93 -6.28
C ALA A 359 -9.98 67.37 -6.14
N HIS A 360 -9.03 66.53 -6.60
CA HIS A 360 -7.96 66.85 -7.57
C HIS A 360 -6.98 65.67 -7.78
N ALA A 361 -6.64 65.40 -9.04
CA ALA A 361 -5.71 64.38 -9.58
C ALA A 361 -4.25 64.92 -9.63
N PRO A 362 -3.24 64.29 -10.30
CA PRO A 362 -3.02 62.92 -10.79
C PRO A 362 -1.62 62.33 -10.39
N LEU A 363 -1.34 61.09 -10.85
CA LEU A 363 -0.02 60.39 -10.93
C LEU A 363 1.08 61.19 -11.67
N PRO A 364 2.38 60.88 -11.46
CA PRO A 364 3.08 59.99 -12.41
C PRO A 364 4.20 59.07 -11.84
N ASP A 365 4.38 57.96 -12.56
CA ASP A 365 5.60 57.23 -12.96
C ASP A 365 6.94 57.38 -12.21
N SER A 366 7.56 56.24 -11.87
CA SER A 366 8.76 55.68 -12.53
C SER A 366 9.70 54.91 -11.58
N LEU A 367 10.06 53.70 -12.04
CA LEU A 367 11.13 52.78 -11.60
C LEU A 367 12.53 53.41 -11.86
N PRO A 368 13.65 52.95 -11.23
CA PRO A 368 14.29 51.69 -11.63
C PRO A 368 15.07 50.87 -10.57
N HIS A 369 15.21 49.59 -10.92
CA HIS A 369 16.30 48.63 -10.67
C HIS A 369 17.55 49.05 -9.87
N ALA A 370 18.06 48.17 -9.00
CA ALA A 370 19.23 47.31 -9.29
C ALA A 370 19.72 46.46 -8.09
N ALA A 371 20.14 45.22 -8.41
CA ALA A 371 21.19 44.37 -7.82
C ALA A 371 21.09 43.95 -6.33
N GLY A 372 21.36 42.72 -5.89
CA GLY A 372 22.01 41.57 -6.52
C GLY A 372 23.27 41.12 -5.76
N VAL A 373 23.16 40.01 -5.01
CA VAL A 373 24.20 38.95 -4.78
C VAL A 373 25.33 39.27 -3.75
N PRO A 374 26.05 38.31 -3.09
CA PRO A 374 25.91 36.84 -2.87
C PRO A 374 25.95 36.37 -1.39
N PRO A 375 25.84 35.04 -1.13
CA PRO A 375 25.96 34.41 0.19
C PRO A 375 27.40 34.01 0.57
N ALA A 376 27.59 33.72 1.86
CA ALA A 376 28.72 32.99 2.44
C ALA A 376 28.22 31.75 3.19
#